data_AF-A0A540R6D4-F1
#
_entry.id   AF-A0A540R6D4-F1
#
_cell.length_a   1.000
_cell.length_b   1.000
_cell.length_c   1.000
_cell.angle_alpha   90.00
_cell.angle_beta   90.00
_cell.angle_gamma   90.00
#
_symmetry.space_group_name_H-M   'P 1'
#
loop_
_entity.id
_entity.type
_entity.pdbx_description
1 polymer ?
#
loop_
_entity_poly.entity_id
_entity_poly.type
_entity_poly.pdbx_seq_one_letter_code
_entity_poly.pdbx_strand_id
1 'polypeptide(L)'
;MQREHRDELGVTIDESRFTGKRTIVTRNGKRVAAIVPVSDLERLEELAMEADVAAFDEARRADDGKRIPWRDIRDSSSARDGIFGCRGHRVSALKIGFSLLSA
;
A
#
# COMPACT_ATOMS: atom_id res chain seq x y z
N MET A 1 -18.03 4.17 -31.80
CA MET A 1 -16.62 4.53 -31.54
C MET A 1 -16.31 4.89 -30.09
N GLN A 2 -16.68 6.05 -29.51
CA GLN A 2 -16.36 6.36 -28.09
C GLN A 2 -17.32 5.73 -27.05
N ARG A 3 -18.51 5.27 -27.48
CA ARG A 3 -19.50 4.63 -26.60
C ARG A 3 -19.18 3.16 -26.33
N GLU A 4 -18.81 2.40 -27.36
CA GLU A 4 -18.55 0.95 -27.25
C GLU A 4 -17.49 0.60 -26.18
N HIS A 5 -16.37 1.33 -26.13
CA HIS A 5 -15.36 1.12 -25.10
C HIS A 5 -15.85 1.46 -23.68
N ARG A 6 -16.81 2.38 -23.57
CA ARG A 6 -17.41 2.78 -22.30
C ARG A 6 -18.43 1.74 -21.82
N ASP A 7 -19.12 1.11 -22.77
CA ASP A 7 -20.09 0.05 -22.51
C ASP A 7 -19.40 -1.24 -22.03
N GLU A 8 -18.29 -1.65 -22.65
CA GLU A 8 -17.48 -2.80 -22.19
C GLU A 8 -16.88 -2.60 -20.79
N LEU A 9 -16.48 -1.37 -20.46
CA LEU A 9 -16.03 -1.02 -19.10
C LEU A 9 -17.17 -1.12 -18.09
N GLY A 10 -18.39 -0.70 -18.46
CA GLY A 10 -19.58 -0.82 -17.61
C GLY A 10 -19.87 -2.26 -17.22
N VAL A 11 -19.82 -3.19 -18.18
CA VAL A 11 -20.02 -4.63 -17.93
C VAL A 11 -18.94 -5.19 -17.00
N THR A 12 -17.67 -4.79 -17.19
CA THR A 12 -16.57 -5.26 -16.33
C THR A 12 -16.71 -4.76 -14.88
N ILE A 13 -17.20 -3.54 -14.69
CA ILE A 13 -17.48 -2.97 -13.37
C ILE A 13 -18.63 -3.74 -12.70
N ASP A 14 -19.73 -3.97 -13.41
CA ASP A 14 -20.86 -4.71 -12.87
C ASP A 14 -20.50 -6.16 -12.51
N GLU A 15 -19.69 -6.85 -13.33
CA GLU A 15 -19.15 -8.19 -12.98
C GLU A 15 -18.30 -8.16 -11.71
N SER A 16 -17.45 -7.15 -11.54
CA SER A 16 -16.62 -7.04 -10.32
C SER A 16 -17.48 -6.88 -9.07
N ARG A 17 -18.61 -6.15 -9.18
CA ARG A 17 -19.54 -5.92 -8.09
C ARG A 17 -20.38 -7.15 -7.73
N PHE A 18 -20.85 -7.90 -8.74
CA PHE A 18 -21.75 -9.04 -8.52
C PHE A 18 -21.03 -10.37 -8.28
N THR A 19 -19.87 -10.58 -8.91
CA THR A 19 -19.14 -11.87 -8.84
C THR A 19 -17.94 -11.79 -7.90
N GLY A 20 -17.55 -10.59 -7.43
CA GLY A 20 -16.34 -10.40 -6.63
C GLY A 20 -15.05 -10.57 -7.43
N LYS A 21 -15.13 -10.51 -8.76
CA LYS A 21 -14.01 -10.73 -9.67
C LYS A 21 -13.04 -9.54 -9.61
N ARG A 22 -11.77 -9.83 -9.32
CA ARG A 22 -10.68 -8.84 -9.33
C ARG A 22 -10.00 -8.84 -10.69
N THR A 23 -10.01 -7.70 -11.38
CA THR A 23 -9.49 -7.58 -12.75
C THR A 23 -8.30 -6.61 -12.78
N ILE A 24 -7.20 -7.03 -13.40
CA ILE A 24 -6.03 -6.17 -13.59
C ILE A 24 -6.10 -5.51 -14.97
N VAL A 25 -6.09 -4.18 -14.98
CA VAL A 25 -6.00 -3.38 -16.20
C VAL A 25 -4.54 -3.24 -16.57
N THR A 26 -4.22 -3.58 -17.82
CA THR A 26 -2.87 -3.43 -18.38
C THR A 26 -2.84 -2.42 -19.53
N ARG A 27 -1.78 -1.63 -19.61
CA ARG A 27 -1.49 -0.72 -20.74
C ARG A 27 -0.06 -0.97 -21.21
N ASN A 28 0.09 -1.31 -22.49
CA ASN A 28 1.39 -1.68 -23.10
C ASN A 28 2.13 -2.78 -22.31
N GLY A 29 1.40 -3.81 -21.88
CA GLY A 29 1.95 -4.93 -21.09
C GLY A 29 2.30 -4.60 -19.63
N LYS A 30 2.08 -3.35 -19.18
CA LYS A 30 2.30 -2.94 -17.78
C LYS A 30 0.98 -2.91 -17.03
N ARG A 31 0.95 -3.43 -15.81
CA ARG A 31 -0.21 -3.34 -14.91
C ARG A 31 -0.35 -1.89 -14.44
N VAL A 32 -1.51 -1.27 -14.68
CA VAL A 32 -1.74 0.16 -14.41
C VAL A 32 -2.86 0.41 -13.40
N ALA A 33 -3.84 -0.48 -13.31
CA ALA A 33 -4.91 -0.37 -12.34
C ALA A 33 -5.48 -1.76 -12.01
N ALA A 34 -6.22 -1.85 -10.91
CA ALA A 34 -7.02 -3.01 -10.56
C ALA A 34 -8.46 -2.55 -10.28
N ILE A 35 -9.43 -3.31 -10.79
CA ILE A 35 -10.84 -3.15 -10.44
C ILE A 35 -11.14 -4.25 -9.44
N VAL A 36 -11.60 -3.86 -8.26
CA VAL A 36 -11.95 -4.73 -7.14
C VAL A 36 -13.34 -4.35 -6.63
N PRO A 37 -14.11 -5.28 -6.06
CA PRO A 37 -15.36 -4.93 -5.40
C PRO A 37 -15.10 -3.98 -4.23
N VAL A 38 -16.07 -3.09 -3.95
CA VAL A 38 -15.96 -2.08 -2.89
C VAL A 38 -15.73 -2.72 -1.52
N SER A 39 -16.39 -3.84 -1.22
CA SER A 39 -16.20 -4.59 0.03
C SER A 39 -14.76 -5.05 0.25
N ASP A 40 -14.06 -5.42 -0.82
CA ASP A 40 -12.66 -5.82 -0.72
C ASP A 40 -11.76 -4.61 -0.49
N LEU A 41 -12.08 -3.47 -1.11
CA LEU A 41 -11.36 -2.22 -0.88
C LEU A 41 -11.50 -1.78 0.58
N GLU A 42 -12.72 -1.75 1.11
CA GLU A 42 -13.00 -1.40 2.51
C GLU A 42 -12.24 -2.32 3.47
N ARG A 43 -12.25 -3.63 3.22
CA ARG A 43 -11.48 -4.59 4.02
C ARG A 43 -9.97 -4.34 3.95
N LEU A 44 -9.44 -3.94 2.80
CA LEU A 44 -8.01 -3.61 2.68
C LEU A 44 -7.67 -2.33 3.45
N GLU A 45 -8.56 -1.34 3.46
CA GLU A 45 -8.40 -0.11 4.22
C GLU A 45 -8.43 -0.35 5.73
N GLU A 46 -9.35 -1.19 6.21
CA GLU A 46 -9.40 -1.63 7.62
C GLU A 46 -8.09 -2.30 8.05
N LEU A 47 -7.59 -3.26 7.27
CA LEU A 47 -6.33 -3.94 7.55
C LEU A 47 -5.13 -3.00 7.53
N ALA A 48 -5.11 -2.01 6.63
CA ALA A 48 -4.06 -1.00 6.59
C ALA A 48 -4.09 -0.14 7.85
N MET A 49 -5.28 0.28 8.32
CA MET A 49 -5.44 1.04 9.55
C MET A 49 -4.98 0.24 10.78
N GLU A 50 -5.35 -1.03 10.88
CA GLU A 50 -4.90 -1.92 11.96
C GLU A 50 -3.36 -2.04 12.00
N ALA A 51 -2.74 -2.20 10.82
CA ALA A 51 -1.29 -2.28 10.71
C ALA A 51 -0.59 -0.98 11.12
N ASP A 52 -1.14 0.17 10.72
CA ASP A 52 -0.62 1.49 11.08
C ASP A 52 -0.72 1.74 12.59
N VAL A 53 -1.85 1.40 13.21
CA VAL A 53 -2.03 1.50 14.67
C VAL A 53 -1.03 0.61 15.40
N ALA A 54 -0.84 -0.63 14.94
CA ALA A 54 0.13 -1.54 15.54
C ALA A 54 1.56 -1.01 15.41
N ALA A 55 1.93 -0.45 14.25
CA ALA A 55 3.23 0.16 14.02
C ALA A 55 3.45 1.40 14.90
N PHE A 56 2.42 2.23 15.07
CA PHE A 56 2.46 3.38 15.96
C PHE A 56 2.67 2.95 17.42
N ASP A 57 1.90 1.98 17.89
CA ASP A 57 2.02 1.48 19.26
C ASP A 57 3.40 0.85 19.53
N GLU A 58 3.96 0.13 18.56
CA GLU A 58 5.31 -0.40 18.66
C GLU A 58 6.36 0.71 18.70
N ALA A 59 6.27 1.68 17.80
CA ALA A 59 7.17 2.83 17.80
C ALA A 59 7.10 3.60 19.12
N ARG A 60 5.90 3.73 19.70
CA ARG A 60 5.69 4.38 21.00
C ARG A 60 6.28 3.59 22.16
N ARG A 61 6.19 2.25 22.14
CA ARG A 61 6.86 1.40 23.15
C ARG A 61 8.38 1.44 23.04
N ALA A 62 8.88 1.53 21.81
CA ALA A 62 10.32 1.61 21.53
C ALA A 62 10.91 3.02 21.66
N ASP A 63 10.09 4.05 21.93
CA ASP A 63 10.55 5.44 22.11
C ASP A 63 11.51 5.51 23.30
N ASP A 64 12.77 5.86 23.02
CA ASP A 64 13.82 6.03 24.03
C ASP A 64 13.74 7.38 24.75
N GLY A 65 12.70 8.18 24.44
CA GLY A 65 12.43 9.47 25.04
C GLY A 65 13.35 10.58 24.55
N LYS A 66 14.31 10.29 23.66
CA LYS A 66 15.15 11.34 23.08
C LYS A 66 14.30 12.25 22.20
N ARG A 67 14.62 13.53 22.26
CA ARG A 67 13.97 14.57 21.46
C ARG A 67 15.04 15.27 20.63
N ILE A 68 14.83 15.28 19.31
CA ILE A 68 15.72 15.95 18.37
C ILE A 68 15.13 17.35 18.12
N PRO A 69 15.89 18.43 18.33
CA PRO A 69 15.38 19.77 18.10
C PRO A 69 15.12 20.01 16.61
N TRP A 70 14.08 20.78 16.31
CA TRP A 70 13.62 21.03 14.94
C TRP A 70 14.69 21.57 13.99
N ARG A 71 15.64 22.38 14.49
CA ARG A 71 16.75 22.93 13.70
C ARG A 71 17.62 21.82 13.10
N ASP A 72 17.94 20.80 13.89
CA ASP A 72 18.79 19.69 13.47
C ASP A 72 18.09 18.84 12.39
N ILE A 73 16.77 18.65 12.52
CA ILE A 73 15.95 17.95 11.52
C ILE A 73 15.91 18.74 10.21
N ARG A 74 15.61 20.04 10.28
CA ARG A 74 15.49 20.89 9.09
C ARG A 74 16.79 20.98 8.29
N ASP A 75 17.92 21.04 8.99
CA ASP A 75 19.21 21.18 8.34
C ASP A 75 19.66 19.81 7.75
N SER A 76 19.24 18.69 8.34
CA SER A 76 19.45 17.33 7.81
C SER A 76 18.48 16.91 6.68
N SER A 77 17.29 17.49 6.61
CA SER A 77 16.22 17.05 5.69
C SER A 77 16.25 17.71 4.31
N SER A 78 17.27 18.52 4.02
CA SER A 78 17.40 19.24 2.75
C SER A 78 17.65 18.36 1.52
N ALA A 79 17.70 17.03 1.65
CA ALA A 79 17.70 16.14 0.49
C ALA A 79 17.10 14.76 0.79
N ARG A 80 15.90 14.50 0.25
CA ARG A 80 15.35 13.20 -0.21
C ARG A 80 15.18 12.03 0.76
N ASP A 81 15.73 12.07 1.97
CA ASP A 81 15.61 10.95 2.90
C ASP A 81 14.40 11.14 3.83
N GLY A 82 13.42 10.26 3.65
CA GLY A 82 12.18 10.24 4.41
C GLY A 82 12.42 10.26 5.91
N ILE A 83 11.90 11.29 6.57
CA ILE A 83 11.93 11.45 8.02
C ILE A 83 10.88 10.51 8.60
N PHE A 84 11.23 9.24 8.74
CA PHE A 84 10.61 8.38 9.74
C PHE A 84 11.71 7.54 10.36
N GLY A 85 11.94 7.74 11.64
CA GLY A 85 12.95 7.05 12.44
C GLY A 85 12.59 5.58 12.63
N CYS A 86 12.62 4.79 11.56
CA CYS A 86 12.89 3.37 11.65
C CYS A 86 14.40 3.22 11.44
N ARG A 87 15.10 2.82 12.52
CA ARG A 87 16.53 2.45 12.47
C ARG A 87 16.81 1.64 11.21
N GLY A 88 17.81 2.10 10.44
CA GLY A 88 18.13 1.56 9.13
C GLY A 88 18.23 0.05 9.10
N HIS A 89 17.23 -0.60 8.53
CA HIS A 89 17.47 -1.78 7.73
C HIS A 89 17.39 -1.32 6.27
N ARG A 90 18.51 -1.45 5.56
CA ARG A 90 18.43 -1.63 4.11
C ARG A 90 17.54 -2.86 3.91
N VAL A 91 16.24 -2.65 3.71
CA VAL A 91 15.40 -3.67 3.11
C VAL A 91 15.82 -3.69 1.65
N SER A 92 16.98 -4.32 1.45
CA SER A 92 17.35 -4.95 0.20
C SER A 92 16.07 -5.61 -0.29
N ALA A 93 15.65 -5.25 -1.50
CA ALA A 93 14.67 -6.01 -2.23
C ALA A 93 14.91 -7.50 -1.96
N LEU A 94 13.84 -8.25 -1.66
CA LEU A 94 13.81 -9.72 -1.45
C LEU A 94 13.83 -10.22 0.00
N LYS A 95 12.73 -10.07 0.76
CA LYS A 95 12.24 -11.11 1.71
C LYS A 95 10.81 -10.86 2.23
N ILE A 96 9.84 -10.65 1.35
CA ILE A 96 8.46 -11.07 1.70
C ILE A 96 8.46 -12.58 1.51
N GLY A 97 8.69 -13.30 2.61
CA GLY A 97 8.70 -14.75 2.65
C GLY A 97 7.33 -15.29 2.29
N PHE A 98 7.17 -15.67 1.03
CA PHE A 98 6.32 -16.77 0.61
C PHE A 98 6.87 -18.04 1.26
N SER A 99 6.44 -18.35 2.49
CA SER A 99 6.71 -19.64 3.12
C SER A 99 5.47 -20.14 3.83
N LEU A 100 4.42 -20.44 3.06
CA LEU A 100 3.32 -21.31 3.46
C LEU A 100 2.79 -22.01 2.19
N LEU A 101 3.64 -22.74 1.48
CA LEU A 101 3.21 -23.82 0.58
C LEU A 101 4.37 -24.77 0.24
N SER A 102 4.78 -25.59 1.22
CA SER A 102 5.20 -26.98 0.98
C SER A 102 5.38 -27.66 2.33
N ALA A 103 4.34 -28.37 2.75
CA ALA A 103 4.36 -29.57 3.57
C ALA A 103 2.98 -30.23 3.42
#